data_AF-A0A3B0FFE1-F1
#
_entry.id   AF-A0A3B0FFE1-F1
#
_cell.length_a   1.000
_cell.length_b   1.000
_cell.length_c   1.000
_cell.angle_alpha   90.00
_cell.angle_beta   90.00
_cell.angle_gamma   90.00
#
_symmetry.space_group_name_H-M   'P 1'
#
loop_
_entity.id
_entity.type
_entity.pdbx_description
1 polymer ?
#
loop_
_entity_poly.entity_id
_entity_poly.type
_entity_poly.pdbx_seq_one_letter_code
_entity_poly.pdbx_strand_id
1 'polypeptide(L)'
;MGFAVAEIFDVGAHGTGVILFDVRSAPRERLAKADFDYSQELMVRCATFDQTVSGATGPQKMTIQLLPGPDIGEKAYVTKESFGGNATGVGLRVLAGTVSLDMGANTGMAISAEEALNLMSQVAKEFVDEVENSL
;
A
#
# COMPACT_ATOMS: atom_id res chain seq x y z
N MET A 1 5.77 -13.33 -4.58
CA MET A 1 5.74 -11.97 -3.99
C MET A 1 4.51 -11.29 -4.55
N GLY A 2 3.43 -11.23 -3.77
CA GLY A 2 2.22 -10.55 -4.18
C GLY A 2 2.36 -9.08 -3.80
N PHE A 3 2.93 -8.29 -4.70
CA PHE A 3 2.56 -6.87 -4.73
C PHE A 3 1.10 -6.90 -5.14
N ALA A 4 0.17 -6.79 -4.20
CA ALA A 4 -1.22 -6.55 -4.57
C ALA A 4 -1.30 -5.08 -4.98
N VAL A 5 -0.70 -4.82 -6.13
CA VAL A 5 -0.91 -3.62 -6.90
C VAL A 5 -2.31 -3.81 -7.47
N ALA A 6 -3.31 -3.44 -6.69
CA ALA A 6 -4.62 -3.16 -7.22
C ALA A 6 -4.51 -1.80 -7.93
N GLU A 7 -3.80 -1.81 -9.06
CA GLU A 7 -3.68 -0.68 -9.99
C GLU A 7 -5.10 -0.31 -10.45
N ILE A 8 -5.72 0.68 -9.80
CA ILE A 8 -6.81 1.41 -10.43
C ILE A 8 -6.14 2.38 -11.39
N PHE A 9 -5.89 1.97 -12.63
CA PHE A 9 -5.65 2.94 -13.70
C PHE A 9 -6.99 3.43 -14.21
N ASP A 10 -7.57 4.43 -13.57
CA ASP A 10 -8.58 5.26 -14.24
C ASP A 10 -7.96 6.62 -14.59
N VAL A 11 -7.29 6.64 -15.75
CA VAL A 11 -6.70 7.85 -16.35
C VAL A 11 -7.82 8.78 -16.89
N GLY A 12 -9.10 8.39 -16.80
CA GLY A 12 -10.24 9.13 -17.35
C GLY A 12 -11.20 9.74 -16.31
N ALA A 13 -11.27 9.22 -15.08
CA ALA A 13 -12.16 9.72 -14.03
C ALA A 13 -11.45 10.67 -13.06
N HIS A 14 -11.18 11.90 -13.51
CA HIS A 14 -10.85 12.97 -12.58
C HIS A 14 -12.02 13.18 -11.60
N GLY A 15 -11.81 12.95 -10.30
CA GLY A 15 -12.75 13.35 -9.24
C GLY A 15 -13.40 12.24 -8.41
N THR A 16 -12.96 10.97 -8.48
CA THR A 16 -13.39 9.93 -7.52
C THR A 16 -12.18 9.21 -6.93
N GLY A 17 -11.94 9.40 -5.63
CA GLY A 17 -10.94 8.63 -4.88
C GLY A 17 -11.52 7.31 -4.43
N VAL A 18 -10.80 6.20 -4.65
CA VAL A 18 -11.19 4.86 -4.22
C VAL A 18 -10.05 4.27 -3.40
N ILE A 19 -10.39 3.68 -2.25
CA ILE A 19 -9.49 2.83 -1.48
C ILE A 19 -9.97 1.39 -1.67
N LEU A 20 -9.09 0.53 -2.16
CA LEU A 20 -9.32 -0.90 -2.23
C LEU A 20 -8.66 -1.58 -1.03
N PHE A 21 -9.34 -2.57 -0.47
CA PHE A 21 -8.87 -3.35 0.67
C PHE A 21 -8.80 -4.83 0.26
N ASP A 22 -7.67 -5.48 0.50
CA ASP A 22 -7.51 -6.93 0.45
C ASP A 22 -7.20 -7.44 1.86
N VAL A 23 -8.01 -8.37 2.35
CA VAL A 23 -7.85 -9.01 3.65
C VAL A 23 -7.53 -10.48 3.43
N ARG A 24 -6.39 -10.91 3.95
CA ARG A 24 -5.96 -12.31 3.91
C ARG A 24 -5.81 -12.87 5.31
N SER A 25 -6.21 -14.11 5.50
CA SER A 25 -6.02 -14.83 6.76
C SER A 25 -5.15 -16.07 6.55
N ALA A 26 -4.19 -16.28 7.44
CA ALA A 26 -3.35 -17.48 7.50
C ALA A 26 -2.61 -17.52 8.86
N PRO A 27 -1.91 -18.61 9.21
CA PRO A 27 -1.04 -18.59 10.38
C PRO A 27 -0.08 -17.40 10.32
N ARG A 28 0.04 -16.67 11.43
CA ARG A 28 0.82 -15.42 11.56
C ARG A 28 2.16 -15.48 10.84
N GLU A 29 2.93 -16.53 11.10
CA GLU A 29 4.29 -16.69 10.56
C GLU A 29 4.31 -16.80 9.03
N ARG A 30 3.27 -17.39 8.43
CA ARG A 30 3.14 -17.46 6.97
C ARG A 30 2.81 -16.09 6.38
N LEU A 31 1.93 -15.30 7.01
CA LEU A 31 1.63 -13.95 6.55
C LEU A 31 2.85 -13.03 6.71
N ALA A 32 3.47 -13.03 7.90
CA ALA A 32 4.67 -12.27 8.16
C ALA A 32 5.77 -12.56 7.14
N LYS A 33 5.93 -13.82 6.74
CA LYS A 33 6.88 -14.21 5.70
C LYS A 33 6.43 -13.86 4.27
N ALA A 34 5.16 -14.06 3.94
CA ALA A 34 4.69 -13.78 2.58
C ALA A 34 4.71 -12.28 2.26
N ASP A 35 4.43 -11.45 3.27
CA ASP A 35 4.04 -10.06 3.06
C ASP A 35 5.08 -9.05 3.57
N PHE A 36 5.89 -9.44 4.55
CA PHE A 36 6.85 -8.56 5.24
C PHE A 36 8.28 -9.09 5.24
N ASP A 37 8.55 -10.23 4.61
CA ASP A 37 9.91 -10.75 4.56
C ASP A 37 10.81 -9.79 3.77
N TYR A 38 12.01 -9.57 4.30
CA TYR A 38 13.00 -8.62 3.79
C TYR A 38 12.56 -7.14 3.69
N SER A 39 11.34 -6.75 4.11
CA SER A 39 10.85 -5.37 3.91
C SER A 39 11.72 -4.32 4.59
N GLN A 40 12.16 -4.56 5.83
CA GLN A 40 13.08 -3.67 6.55
C GLN A 40 14.46 -3.60 5.90
N GLU A 41 15.01 -4.74 5.48
CA GLU A 41 16.30 -4.77 4.79
C GLU A 41 16.23 -4.04 3.45
N LEU A 42 15.15 -4.25 2.69
CA LEU A 42 14.89 -3.58 1.42
C LEU A 42 14.68 -2.07 1.61
N MET A 43 13.99 -1.63 2.66
CA MET A 43 13.89 -0.19 2.98
C MET A 43 15.26 0.44 3.24
N VAL A 44 16.20 -0.28 3.85
CA VAL A 44 17.55 0.25 4.10
C VAL A 44 18.41 0.27 2.83
N ARG A 45 18.30 -0.78 2.00
CA ARG A 45 19.21 -0.98 0.85
C ARG A 45 18.67 -0.43 -0.47
N CYS A 46 17.37 -0.53 -0.68
CA CYS A 46 16.68 -0.35 -1.96
C CYS A 46 15.25 0.19 -1.75
N ALA A 47 15.07 1.31 -1.05
CA ALA A 47 13.73 1.87 -0.81
C ALA A 47 13.04 2.46 -2.05
N THR A 48 13.73 2.62 -3.17
CA THR A 48 13.17 3.22 -4.38
C THR A 48 13.38 2.31 -5.58
N PHE A 49 12.30 2.04 -6.30
CA PHE A 49 12.25 1.17 -7.46
C PHE A 49 11.71 1.96 -8.64
N ASP A 50 12.42 1.91 -9.76
CA ASP A 50 11.93 2.47 -11.01
C ASP A 50 11.40 1.35 -11.90
N GLN A 51 10.14 1.47 -12.32
CA GLN A 51 9.49 0.57 -13.25
C GLN A 51 9.18 1.34 -14.54
N THR A 52 9.54 0.74 -15.68
CA THR A 52 9.07 1.23 -16.97
C THR A 52 7.80 0.47 -17.33
N VAL A 53 6.69 1.19 -17.44
CA VAL A 53 5.39 0.63 -17.83
C VAL A 53 5.04 1.06 -19.26
N SER A 54 4.41 0.19 -20.03
CA SER A 54 3.92 0.55 -21.36
C SER A 54 2.59 1.30 -21.22
N GLY A 55 2.54 2.55 -21.71
CA GLY A 55 1.32 3.38 -21.72
C GLY A 55 0.82 3.66 -23.14
N ALA A 56 -0.40 4.18 -23.24
CA ALA A 56 -1.04 4.52 -24.51
C ALA A 56 -0.26 5.57 -25.33
N THR A 57 0.51 6.43 -24.65
CA THR A 57 1.35 7.47 -25.26
C THR A 57 2.82 7.07 -25.38
N GLY A 58 3.15 5.79 -25.17
CA GLY A 58 4.52 5.27 -25.12
C GLY A 58 4.95 4.84 -23.72
N PRO A 59 6.21 4.39 -23.55
CA PRO A 59 6.74 3.98 -22.25
C PRO A 59 6.69 5.13 -21.24
N GLN A 60 6.20 4.84 -20.03
CA GLN A 60 6.17 5.77 -18.91
C GLN A 60 7.02 5.22 -17.77
N LYS A 61 7.69 6.12 -17.05
CA LYS A 61 8.49 5.77 -15.89
C LYS A 61 7.68 6.00 -14.62
N MET A 62 7.41 4.91 -13.91
CA MET A 62 6.79 4.89 -12.59
C MET A 62 7.88 4.67 -11.54
N THR A 63 7.84 5.44 -10.47
CA THR A 63 8.70 5.25 -9.31
C THR A 63 7.86 4.75 -8.15
N ILE A 64 8.27 3.63 -7.56
CA ILE A 64 7.67 3.05 -6.35
C ILE A 64 8.66 3.25 -5.21
N GLN A 65 8.21 3.84 -4.11
CA GLN A 65 8.97 4.01 -2.89
C GLN A 65 8.40 3.12 -1.79
N LEU A 66 9.26 2.37 -1.12
CA LEU A 66 8.94 1.63 0.09
C LEU A 66 9.34 2.48 1.30
N LEU A 67 8.38 2.79 2.16
CA LEU A 67 8.51 3.67 3.30
C LEU A 67 8.13 2.95 4.60
N PRO A 68 8.69 3.38 5.75
CA PRO A 68 8.23 2.92 7.05
C PRO A 68 6.72 3.14 7.19
N GLY A 69 6.02 2.14 7.75
CA GLY A 69 4.59 2.25 8.04
C GLY A 69 4.31 2.97 9.35
N PRO A 70 3.05 3.37 9.58
CA PRO A 70 2.60 3.84 10.89
C PRO A 70 2.70 2.71 11.94
N ASP A 71 2.78 3.09 13.22
CA ASP A 71 2.82 2.13 14.34
C ASP A 71 1.41 1.55 14.59
N ILE A 72 1.01 0.62 13.72
CA ILE A 72 -0.30 -0.04 13.71
C ILE A 72 -0.10 -1.53 13.46
N GLY A 73 -0.74 -2.35 14.30
CA GLY A 73 -0.57 -3.80 14.29
C GLY A 73 0.86 -4.22 14.66
N GLU A 74 1.25 -5.41 14.23
CA GLU A 74 2.59 -5.96 14.54
C GLU A 74 3.67 -5.47 13.59
N LYS A 75 3.28 -5.24 12.32
CA LYS A 75 4.15 -4.77 11.25
C LYS A 75 3.32 -3.96 10.27
N ALA A 76 3.88 -2.85 9.80
CA ALA A 76 3.32 -2.07 8.73
C ALA A 76 4.39 -1.51 7.79
N TYR A 77 4.04 -1.32 6.53
CA TYR A 77 4.83 -0.51 5.59
C TYR A 77 3.92 0.24 4.63
N VAL A 78 4.47 1.29 4.04
CA VAL A 78 3.80 2.12 3.05
C VAL A 78 4.50 1.98 1.71
N THR A 79 3.72 1.92 0.64
CA THR A 79 4.22 2.12 -0.72
C THR A 79 3.72 3.46 -1.24
N LYS A 80 4.58 4.18 -1.96
CA LYS A 80 4.20 5.42 -2.64
C LYS A 80 4.56 5.32 -4.11
N GLU A 81 3.60 5.59 -4.97
CA GLU A 81 3.75 5.51 -6.42
C GLU A 81 3.77 6.90 -7.02
N SER A 82 4.63 7.12 -8.01
CA SER A 82 4.75 8.41 -8.69
C SER A 82 5.01 8.26 -10.18
N PHE A 83 4.31 9.06 -10.99
CA PHE A 83 4.56 9.21 -12.43
C PHE A 83 5.15 10.59 -12.71
N GLY A 84 6.32 10.64 -13.36
CA GLY A 84 6.98 11.90 -13.69
C GLY A 84 7.30 12.80 -12.48
N GLY A 85 7.47 12.20 -11.29
CA GLY A 85 7.70 12.91 -10.02
C GLY A 85 6.44 13.29 -9.24
N ASN A 86 5.25 13.12 -9.81
CA ASN A 86 3.98 13.41 -9.13
C ASN A 86 3.43 12.13 -8.49
N ALA A 87 3.05 12.21 -7.22
CA ALA A 87 2.45 11.08 -6.52
C ALA A 87 1.07 10.75 -7.08
N THR A 88 0.86 9.49 -7.45
CA THR A 88 -0.38 9.01 -8.08
C THR A 88 -1.09 7.95 -7.25
N GLY A 89 -0.35 7.28 -6.36
CA GLY A 89 -0.89 6.23 -5.51
C GLY A 89 -0.16 6.11 -4.19
N VAL A 90 -0.87 5.60 -3.19
CA VAL A 90 -0.31 5.21 -1.90
C VAL A 90 -0.91 3.88 -1.47
N GLY A 91 -0.08 2.99 -0.94
CA GLY A 91 -0.50 1.74 -0.36
C GLY A 91 -0.09 1.64 1.11
N LEU A 92 -0.88 0.92 1.91
CA LEU A 92 -0.61 0.62 3.31
C LEU A 92 -0.89 -0.86 3.56
N ARG A 93 0.12 -1.60 4.02
CA ARG A 93 -0.02 -2.99 4.41
C ARG A 93 0.26 -3.16 5.89
N VAL A 94 -0.62 -3.88 6.58
CA VAL A 94 -0.61 -4.11 8.03
C VAL A 94 -0.76 -5.60 8.33
N LEU A 95 -0.01 -6.10 9.32
CA LEU A 95 -0.15 -7.43 9.90
C LEU A 95 -0.73 -7.32 11.31
N ALA A 96 -1.77 -8.12 11.59
CA ALA A 96 -2.37 -8.23 12.92
C ALA A 96 -2.71 -9.70 13.21
N GLY A 97 -1.89 -10.37 14.01
CA GLY A 97 -2.08 -11.77 14.35
C GLY A 97 -2.13 -12.68 13.12
N THR A 98 -3.30 -13.26 12.87
CA THR A 98 -3.55 -14.22 11.78
C THR A 98 -4.17 -13.58 10.55
N VAL A 99 -4.25 -12.25 10.50
CA VAL A 99 -4.77 -11.50 9.36
C VAL A 99 -3.79 -10.45 8.87
N SER A 100 -3.79 -10.20 7.57
CA SER A 100 -3.08 -9.09 6.93
C SER A 100 -4.07 -8.27 6.12
N LEU A 101 -4.03 -6.97 6.33
CA LEU A 101 -4.78 -5.97 5.58
C LEU A 101 -3.83 -5.27 4.61
N ASP A 102 -4.24 -5.16 3.36
CA ASP A 102 -3.56 -4.39 2.34
C ASP A 102 -4.52 -3.38 1.73
N MET A 103 -4.08 -2.15 1.61
CA MET A 103 -4.89 -1.06 1.11
C MET A 103 -4.14 -0.32 0.03
N GLY A 104 -4.84 0.00 -1.04
CA GLY A 104 -4.34 0.83 -2.13
C GLY A 104 -5.29 1.97 -2.40
N ALA A 105 -4.77 3.20 -2.46
CA ALA A 105 -5.51 4.37 -2.86
C ALA A 105 -4.90 4.94 -4.14
N ASN A 106 -5.71 5.04 -5.20
CA ASN A 106 -5.41 5.94 -6.31
C ASN A 106 -5.89 7.34 -5.91
N THR A 107 -4.98 8.30 -5.89
CA THR A 107 -5.31 9.65 -5.44
C THR A 107 -6.17 10.39 -6.46
N GLY A 108 -6.08 10.05 -7.76
CA GLY A 108 -6.87 10.63 -8.85
C GLY A 108 -6.81 12.15 -8.94
N MET A 109 -5.84 12.76 -8.24
CA MET A 109 -5.77 14.18 -7.85
C MET A 109 -6.98 14.69 -7.03
N ALA A 110 -7.87 13.81 -6.55
CA ALA A 110 -9.01 14.14 -5.70
C ALA A 110 -8.63 14.38 -4.24
N ILE A 111 -7.62 13.67 -3.74
CA ILE A 111 -7.03 13.83 -2.41
C ILE A 111 -5.51 13.72 -2.51
N SER A 112 -4.79 14.29 -1.54
CA SER A 112 -3.34 14.10 -1.45
C SER A 112 -2.99 12.68 -0.97
N ALA A 113 -1.77 12.23 -1.27
CA ALA A 113 -1.26 10.93 -0.79
C ALA A 113 -1.21 10.87 0.75
N GLU A 114 -0.98 12.01 1.41
CA GLU A 114 -0.97 12.11 2.87
C GLU A 114 -2.39 11.97 3.46
N GLU A 115 -3.38 12.65 2.87
CA GLU A 115 -4.78 12.48 3.26
C GLU A 115 -5.26 11.04 3.07
N ALA A 116 -4.92 10.43 1.92
CA ALA A 116 -5.23 9.03 1.66
C ALA A 116 -4.58 8.10 2.70
N LEU A 117 -3.30 8.29 3.02
CA LEU A 117 -2.60 7.50 4.03
C LEU A 117 -3.19 7.68 5.44
N ASN A 118 -3.56 8.90 5.81
CA ASN A 118 -4.20 9.17 7.10
C ASN A 118 -5.53 8.44 7.21
N LEU A 119 -6.35 8.45 6.15
CA LEU A 119 -7.62 7.72 6.13
C LEU A 119 -7.40 6.21 6.19
N MET A 120 -6.48 5.67 5.38
CA MET A 120 -6.13 4.24 5.43
C MET A 120 -5.60 3.85 6.81
N SER A 121 -4.80 4.70 7.46
CA SER A 121 -4.27 4.43 8.81
C SER A 121 -5.38 4.36 9.85
N GLN A 122 -6.40 5.21 9.76
CA GLN A 122 -7.57 5.15 10.64
C GLN A 122 -8.33 3.83 10.44
N VAL A 123 -8.60 3.45 9.18
CA VAL A 123 -9.28 2.18 8.86
C VAL A 123 -8.46 0.97 9.31
N ALA A 124 -7.15 0.98 9.09
CA ALA A 124 -6.27 -0.08 9.59
C ALA A 124 -6.32 -0.19 11.11
N LYS A 125 -6.33 0.94 11.83
CA LYS A 125 -6.41 0.92 13.28
C LYS A 125 -7.72 0.30 13.76
N GLU A 126 -8.85 0.73 13.20
CA GLU A 126 -10.17 0.14 13.51
C GLU A 126 -10.20 -1.37 13.22
N PHE A 127 -9.60 -1.79 12.10
CA PHE A 127 -9.49 -3.20 11.74
C PHE A 127 -8.64 -3.98 12.76
N VAL A 128 -7.49 -3.45 13.17
CA VAL A 128 -6.63 -4.08 14.18
C VAL A 128 -7.35 -4.20 15.52
N ASP A 129 -7.98 -3.11 15.97
CA ASP A 129 -8.72 -3.07 17.23
C ASP A 129 -9.84 -4.13 17.23
N GLU A 130 -10.57 -4.30 16.13
CA GLU A 130 -11.62 -5.33 16.00
C GLU A 130 -11.06 -6.75 16.05
N VAL A 131 -9.92 -6.99 15.39
CA VAL A 131 -9.23 -8.29 15.39
C VAL A 131 -8.76 -8.65 16.80
N GLU A 132 -8.20 -7.70 17.53
CA GLU A 132 -7.72 -7.91 18.90
C GLU A 132 -8.88 -8.20 19.88
N ASN A 133 -10.03 -7.54 19.71
CA ASN A 133 -11.21 -7.76 20.55
C ASN A 133 -11.98 -9.05 20.22
N SER A 134 -11.70 -9.68 19.08
CA SER A 134 -12.36 -10.91 18.63
C SER A 134 -11.64 -12.21 19.05
N LEU A 135 -10.49 -12.09 19.73
CA LEU A 135 -9.65 -13.20 20.21
C LEU A 135 -9.85 -13.46 21.70
#